data_AF-A0AAJ1RJM4-F1
#
_entry.id   AF-A0AAJ1RJM4-F1
#
_cell.length_a   1.000
_cell.length_b   1.000
_cell.length_c   1.000
_cell.angle_alpha   90.00
_cell.angle_beta   90.00
_cell.angle_gamma   90.00
#
_symmetry.space_group_name_H-M   'P 1'
#
loop_
_entity.id
_entity.type
_entity.pdbx_description
1 polymer ?
#
loop_
_entity_poly.entity_id
_entity_poly.type
_entity_poly.pdbx_seq_one_letter_code
_entity_poly.pdbx_strand_id
1 'polypeptide(L)'
;MNKPIFTYNDPNASCTFCDRTQNPHPDYNHEPIVITRLKLHQGDQEVCINCYWDMVAVANTSDASIMDIATEKLNVMRLLSKQALPNAPTS
;
A
#
# COMPACT_ATOMS: atom_id res chain seq x y z
N MET A 1 -12.26 -13.25 -8.89
CA MET A 1 -11.70 -12.18 -8.05
C MET A 1 -12.78 -11.12 -7.85
N ASN A 2 -13.12 -10.76 -6.61
CA ASN A 2 -14.09 -9.69 -6.38
C ASN A 2 -13.45 -8.36 -6.76
N LYS A 3 -14.21 -7.50 -7.45
CA LYS A 3 -13.73 -6.16 -7.82
C LYS A 3 -13.44 -5.37 -6.55
N PRO A 4 -12.32 -4.62 -6.49
CA PRO A 4 -12.04 -3.75 -5.35
C PRO A 4 -13.12 -2.65 -5.27
N ILE A 5 -13.49 -2.27 -4.05
CA ILE A 5 -14.30 -1.09 -3.79
C ILE A 5 -13.34 0.05 -3.49
N PHE A 6 -13.37 1.09 -4.31
CA PHE A 6 -12.54 2.28 -4.12
C PHE A 6 -13.34 3.37 -3.40
N THR A 7 -12.70 3.97 -2.40
CA THR A 7 -13.18 5.15 -1.69
C THR A 7 -12.50 6.39 -2.29
N TYR A 8 -13.32 7.40 -2.58
CA TYR A 8 -12.90 8.69 -3.12
C TYR A 8 -13.13 9.78 -2.07
N ASN A 9 -12.39 10.88 -2.18
CA ASN A 9 -12.60 12.09 -1.37
C ASN A 9 -12.48 11.87 0.16
N ASP A 10 -11.77 10.83 0.61
CA ASP A 10 -11.48 10.65 2.03
C ASP A 10 -10.28 11.55 2.41
N PRO A 11 -10.46 12.59 3.23
CA PRO A 11 -9.37 13.50 3.61
C PRO A 11 -8.29 12.84 4.47
N ASN A 12 -8.56 11.65 5.02
CA ASN A 12 -7.61 10.89 5.83
C ASN A 12 -6.93 9.76 5.04
N ALA A 13 -7.15 9.69 3.73
CA ALA A 13 -6.60 8.64 2.90
C ALA A 13 -5.06 8.63 2.94
N SER A 14 -4.48 7.45 3.16
CA SER A 14 -3.06 7.20 3.24
C SER A 14 -2.73 5.80 2.74
N CYS A 15 -1.76 5.68 1.84
CA CYS A 15 -1.36 4.38 1.33
C CYS A 15 -0.29 3.74 2.21
N THR A 16 -0.58 2.59 2.82
CA THR A 16 0.37 1.78 3.58
C THR A 16 1.66 1.48 2.80
N PHE A 17 1.59 1.39 1.47
CA PHE A 17 2.66 0.87 0.64
C PHE A 17 3.57 1.93 0.00
N CYS A 18 3.13 3.18 -0.08
CA CYS A 18 3.92 4.26 -0.67
C CYS A 18 3.81 5.59 0.09
N ASP A 19 3.16 5.58 1.25
CA ASP A 19 2.99 6.71 2.18
C ASP A 19 2.32 7.97 1.59
N ARG A 20 1.82 7.89 0.34
CA ARG A 20 1.10 9.00 -0.30
C ARG A 20 -0.25 9.22 0.39
N THR A 21 -0.59 10.50 0.56
CA THR A 21 -1.89 10.96 1.04
C THR A 21 -2.64 11.81 0.00
N GLN A 22 -1.92 12.41 -0.95
CA GLN A 22 -2.46 13.29 -2.00
C GLN A 22 -2.30 12.69 -3.39
N ASN A 23 -3.23 13.02 -4.28
CA ASN A 23 -3.19 12.61 -5.68
C ASN A 23 -1.87 13.08 -6.33
N PRO A 24 -1.08 12.18 -6.94
CA PRO A 24 0.22 12.53 -7.49
C PRO A 24 0.14 13.37 -8.77
N HIS A 25 -1.05 13.54 -9.36
CA HIS A 25 -1.21 14.37 -10.55
C HIS A 25 -1.02 15.86 -10.20
N PRO A 26 -0.20 16.62 -10.95
CA PRO A 26 0.12 18.01 -10.61
C PRO A 26 -1.12 18.90 -10.51
N ASP A 27 -2.11 18.69 -11.38
CA ASP A 27 -3.35 19.48 -11.38
C ASP A 27 -4.31 19.13 -10.23
N TYR A 28 -4.12 17.99 -9.56
CA TYR A 28 -5.01 17.47 -8.51
C TYR A 28 -4.28 17.25 -7.18
N ASN A 29 -3.10 17.83 -6.99
CA ASN A 29 -2.28 17.62 -5.78
C ASN A 29 -2.95 18.04 -4.45
N HIS A 30 -4.04 18.81 -4.53
CA HIS A 30 -4.86 19.23 -3.40
C HIS A 30 -5.94 18.20 -3.03
N GLU A 31 -6.19 17.22 -3.89
CA GLU A 31 -7.14 16.15 -3.66
C GLU A 31 -6.48 14.95 -2.95
N PRO A 32 -7.21 14.23 -2.08
CA PRO A 32 -6.72 13.00 -1.48
C PRO A 32 -6.56 11.89 -2.54
N ILE A 33 -5.69 10.91 -2.25
CA ILE A 33 -5.60 9.70 -3.07
C ILE A 33 -6.90 8.88 -3.02
N VAL A 34 -7.19 8.17 -4.12
CA VAL A 34 -8.22 7.12 -4.16
C VAL A 34 -7.66 5.86 -3.53
N ILE A 35 -8.39 5.24 -2.60
CA ILE A 35 -7.93 4.10 -1.81
C ILE A 35 -8.90 2.92 -1.84
N THR A 36 -8.39 1.71 -1.61
CA THR A 36 -9.17 0.52 -1.26
C THR A 36 -8.57 -0.14 -0.02
N ARG A 37 -9.28 -1.09 0.60
CA ARG A 37 -8.80 -1.82 1.78
C ARG A 37 -8.54 -3.27 1.46
N LEU A 38 -7.34 -3.75 1.77
CA LEU A 38 -6.98 -5.16 1.72
C LEU A 38 -6.89 -5.72 3.14
N LYS A 39 -7.62 -6.80 3.41
CA LYS A 39 -7.58 -7.48 4.71
C LYS A 39 -6.49 -8.54 4.72
N LEU A 40 -5.31 -8.18 5.19
CA LEU A 40 -4.19 -9.11 5.36
C LEU A 40 -4.22 -9.77 6.74
N HIS A 41 -3.43 -10.82 6.96
CA HIS A 41 -3.26 -11.43 8.28
C HIS A 41 -2.75 -10.41 9.32
N GLN A 42 -1.97 -9.43 8.87
CA GLN A 42 -1.37 -8.40 9.71
C GLN A 42 -2.29 -7.19 9.94
N GLY A 43 -3.56 -7.27 9.51
CA GLY A 43 -4.58 -6.24 9.66
C GLY A 43 -5.04 -5.64 8.33
N ASP A 44 -5.97 -4.70 8.41
CA ASP A 44 -6.45 -3.94 7.25
C ASP A 44 -5.37 -2.98 6.77
N GLN A 45 -5.05 -3.04 5.48
CA GLN A 45 -4.11 -2.15 4.82
C GLN A 45 -4.87 -1.24 3.87
N GLU A 46 -4.58 0.05 3.95
CA GLU A 46 -5.15 1.05 3.05
C GLU A 46 -4.21 1.22 1.85
N VAL A 47 -4.76 1.07 0.65
CA VAL A 47 -3.97 0.91 -0.58
C VAL A 47 -4.46 1.88 -1.62
N CYS A 48 -3.59 2.77 -2.09
CA CYS A 48 -3.95 3.67 -3.18
C CYS A 48 -4.20 2.91 -4.49
N ILE A 49 -5.03 3.48 -5.37
CA ILE A 49 -5.38 2.90 -6.66
C ILE A 49 -4.16 2.47 -7.49
N ASN A 50 -3.07 3.26 -7.46
CA ASN A 50 -1.85 2.94 -8.20
C ASN A 50 -1.16 1.69 -7.64
N CYS A 51 -0.91 1.64 -6.33
CA CYS A 51 -0.31 0.45 -5.72
C CYS A 51 -1.18 -0.79 -5.89
N TYR A 52 -2.51 -0.65 -5.87
CA TYR A 52 -3.40 -1.77 -6.14
C TYR A 52 -3.18 -2.33 -7.55
N TRP A 53 -3.19 -1.47 -8.58
CA TRP A 53 -3.00 -1.92 -9.96
C TRP A 53 -1.58 -2.42 -10.26
N ASP A 54 -0.57 -1.88 -9.58
CA ASP A 54 0.79 -2.44 -9.64
C ASP A 54 0.81 -3.89 -9.13
N MET A 55 0.12 -4.17 -8.01
CA MET A 55 0.00 -5.53 -7.48
C MET A 55 -0.82 -6.45 -8.40
N VAL A 56 -1.87 -5.94 -9.04
CA VAL A 56 -2.63 -6.68 -10.06
C VAL A 56 -1.74 -7.06 -11.24
N ALA A 57 -0.91 -6.11 -11.72
CA ALA A 57 0.01 -6.34 -12.82
C ALA A 57 1.01 -7.45 -12.47
N VAL A 58 1.58 -7.43 -11.26
CA VAL A 58 2.47 -8.50 -10.80
C VAL A 58 1.73 -9.83 -10.69
N ALA A 59 0.53 -9.86 -10.08
CA ALA A 59 -0.28 -11.07 -9.92
C ALA A 59 -0.57 -11.77 -11.25
N ASN A 60 -0.92 -10.98 -12.26
CA ASN A 60 -1.20 -11.49 -13.61
C ASN A 60 0.03 -12.12 -14.28
N THR A 61 1.25 -11.77 -13.84
CA THR A 61 2.50 -12.29 -14.40
C THR A 61 3.13 -13.42 -13.59
N SER A 62 2.73 -13.61 -12.33
CA SER A 62 3.42 -14.51 -11.38
C SER A 62 2.61 -15.72 -10.89
N ASP A 63 1.37 -15.90 -11.35
CA ASP A 63 0.42 -16.91 -10.83
C ASP A 63 0.23 -16.84 -9.30
N ALA A 64 0.45 -15.66 -8.72
CA ALA A 64 0.28 -15.38 -7.29
C ALA A 64 -0.99 -14.55 -7.07
N SER A 65 -1.60 -14.66 -5.88
CA SER A 65 -2.72 -13.78 -5.55
C SER A 65 -2.23 -12.38 -5.20
N ILE A 66 -3.10 -11.38 -5.38
CA ILE A 66 -2.84 -10.00 -4.89
C ILE A 66 -2.54 -10.00 -3.38
N MET A 67 -3.16 -10.90 -2.62
CA MET A 67 -2.98 -10.99 -1.17
C MET A 67 -1.57 -11.49 -0.81
N ASP A 68 -1.02 -12.41 -1.60
CA ASP A 68 0.35 -12.91 -1.42
C ASP A 68 1.36 -11.79 -1.72
N ILE A 69 1.16 -11.06 -2.82
CA ILE A 69 2.02 -9.94 -3.21
C ILE A 69 1.96 -8.82 -2.17
N ALA A 70 0.76 -8.45 -1.71
CA ALA A 70 0.59 -7.44 -0.67
C ALA A 70 1.27 -7.85 0.65
N THR A 71 1.16 -9.13 1.02
CA THR A 71 1.81 -9.70 2.20
C THR A 71 3.32 -9.65 2.09
N GLU A 72 3.88 -10.06 0.95
CA GLU A 72 5.32 -10.02 0.70
C GLU A 72 5.84 -8.59 0.73
N LYS A 73 5.18 -7.66 0.02
CA LYS A 73 5.55 -6.23 0.01
C LYS A 73 5.55 -5.65 1.41
N LEU A 74 4.53 -5.95 2.23
CA LEU A 74 4.45 -5.48 3.61
C LEU A 74 5.58 -6.06 4.48
N ASN A 75 5.91 -7.34 4.29
CA ASN A 75 7.01 -8.00 5.01
C ASN A 75 8.36 -7.38 4.64
N VAL A 76 8.62 -7.13 3.35
CA VAL A 76 9.85 -6.47 2.87
C VAL A 76 9.95 -5.06 3.46
N MET A 77 8.89 -4.26 3.41
CA MET A 77 8.88 -2.92 4.00
C MET A 77 9.25 -2.96 5.49
N ARG A 78 8.67 -3.87 6.26
CA ARG A 78 8.99 -4.04 7.70
C ARG A 78 10.44 -4.45 7.94
N LEU A 79 11.01 -5.31 7.09
CA LEU A 79 12.42 -5.69 7.19
C LEU A 79 13.34 -4.50 6.93
N LEU A 80 13.03 -3.70 5.91
CA LEU A 80 13.80 -2.50 5.57
C LEU A 80 13.69 -1.43 6.66
N SER A 81 12.50 -1.21 7.24
CA SER A 81 12.31 -0.28 8.36
C SER A 81 13.07 -0.69 9.61
N LYS A 82 13.22 -2.00 9.88
CA LYS A 82 14.02 -2.50 11.01
C LYS A 82 15.52 -2.22 10.84
N GLN A 83 16.02 -2.26 9.61
CA GLN A 83 17.44 -1.98 9.31
C GLN A 83 17.76 -0.48 9.38
N ALA A 84 16.75 0.38 9.19
CA ALA A 84 16.91 1.84 9.26
C ALA A 84 16.95 2.39 10.70
N LEU A 85 16.63 1.57 11.71
CA LEU A 85 16.81 1.96 13.11
C LEU A 85 18.31 1.85 13.46
N PRO A 86 18.99 2.92 13.91
CA PRO A 86 20.35 2.79 14.42
C PRO A 86 20.32 1.79 15.59
N ASN A 87 21.30 0.88 15.61
CA ASN A 87 21.52 -0.02 16.75
C ASN A 87 21.33 0.78 18.04
N ALA A 88 20.36 0.35 18.87
CA ALA A 88 20.09 0.98 20.15
C ALA A 88 21.42 1.13 20.93
N PRO A 89 21.62 2.23 21.68
CA PRO A 89 22.81 2.33 22.51
C PRO A 89 22.77 1.21 23.54
N THR A 90 23.72 0.28 23.46
CA THR A 90 24.03 -0.61 24.57
C THR A 90 24.46 0.27 25.74
N SER A 91 23.60 0.37 26.75
CA SER A 91 23.96 0.87 28.07
C SER A 91 24.64 -0.25 28.86
#